data_AF-A0A5S4FEC6-F1
#
_entry.id   AF-A0A5S4FEC6-F1
#
_cell.length_a   1.000
_cell.length_b   1.000
_cell.length_c   1.000
_cell.angle_alpha   90.00
_cell.angle_beta   90.00
_cell.angle_gamma   90.00
#
_symmetry.space_group_name_H-M   'P 1'
#
loop_
_entity.id
_entity.type
_entity.pdbx_description
1 polymer ?
#
loop_
_entity_poly.entity_id
_entity_poly.type
_entity_poly.pdbx_seq_one_letter_code
_entity_poly.pdbx_strand_id
1 'polypeptide(L)' 'MIRGLHELRTEEQVRAACGDDDLVMWVAQGLRGGARAWALGDAVVAGCPAVSRRDRLAVWGCV' A
#
# COMPACT_ATOMS: atom_id res chain seq x y z
N MET A 1 8.44 16.61 -2.55
CA MET A 1 8.80 15.48 -3.43
C MET A 1 9.71 14.54 -2.63
N ILE A 2 9.18 13.40 -2.19
CA ILE A 2 9.94 12.43 -1.38
C ILE A 2 10.84 11.63 -2.33
N ARG A 3 12.16 11.66 -2.10
CA ARG A 3 13.18 11.13 -3.02
C ARG A 3 13.62 9.68 -2.72
N GLY A 4 12.90 8.95 -1.87
CA GLY A 4 13.30 7.60 -1.47
C GLY A 4 12.12 6.73 -1.03
N LEU A 5 12.37 5.41 -1.00
CA LEU A 5 11.40 4.43 -0.54
C LEU A 5 11.10 4.68 0.94
N HIS A 6 9.83 4.79 1.30
CA HIS A 6 9.40 4.96 2.69
C HIS A 6 8.15 4.14 2.97
N GLU A 7 8.02 3.69 4.22
CA GLU A 7 6.89 2.88 4.68
C GLU A 7 5.71 3.75 5.09
N LEU A 8 4.51 3.39 4.62
CA LEU A 8 3.24 4.00 4.99
C LEU A 8 2.64 3.18 6.14
N ARG A 9 2.38 3.84 7.27
CA ARG A 9 2.00 3.17 8.55
C ARG A 9 0.57 3.43 8.98
N THR A 10 -0.14 4.33 8.30
CA THR A 10 -1.56 4.59 8.56
C THR A 10 -2.36 4.48 7.28
N GLU A 11 -3.64 4.18 7.43
CA GLU A 11 -4.58 4.11 6.30
C GLU A 11 -4.64 5.45 5.54
N GLU A 12 -4.61 6.57 6.26
CA GLU A 12 -4.62 7.91 5.66
C GLU A 12 -3.39 8.17 4.79
N GLN A 13 -2.22 7.66 5.19
CA GLN A 13 -1.00 7.76 4.40
C GLN A 13 -1.10 6.94 3.10
N VAL A 14 -1.67 5.74 3.18
CA VAL A 14 -1.91 4.89 1.99
C VAL A 14 -2.89 5.56 1.04
N ARG A 15 -4.03 6.03 1.56
CA ARG A 15 -5.07 6.72 0.79
C ARG A 15 -4.52 7.94 0.07
N ALA A 16 -3.76 8.78 0.78
CA ALA A 16 -3.14 9.97 0.19
C ALA A 16 -2.10 9.62 -0.88
N ALA A 17 -1.36 8.51 -0.72
CA ALA A 17 -0.31 8.12 -1.65
C ALA A 17 -0.83 7.47 -2.93
N CYS A 18 -1.94 6.72 -2.87
CA CYS A 18 -2.49 5.98 -4.03
C CYS A 18 -3.79 6.55 -4.60
N GLY A 19 -4.25 7.71 -4.12
CA GLY A 19 -5.51 8.29 -4.59
C GLY A 19 -6.74 7.43 -4.30
N ASP A 20 -6.70 6.68 -3.20
CA ASP A 20 -7.78 5.76 -2.78
C ASP A 20 -8.07 4.60 -3.75
N ASP A 21 -7.03 4.05 -4.40
CA ASP A 21 -7.15 2.86 -5.24
C ASP A 21 -7.70 1.66 -4.43
N ASP A 22 -8.81 1.08 -4.90
CA ASP A 22 -9.53 0.00 -4.21
C ASP A 22 -8.63 -1.21 -3.89
N LEU A 23 -7.74 -1.61 -4.81
CA LEU A 23 -6.90 -2.79 -4.62
C LEU A 23 -5.78 -2.53 -3.62
N VAL A 24 -5.15 -1.35 -3.69
CA VAL A 24 -4.12 -0.96 -2.70
C VAL A 24 -4.75 -0.82 -1.32
N MET A 25 -5.89 -0.15 -1.19
CA MET A 25 -6.58 0.03 0.07
C MET A 25 -7.05 -1.30 0.67
N TRP A 26 -7.57 -2.21 -0.16
CA TRP A 26 -7.94 -3.54 0.28
C TRP A 26 -6.75 -4.37 0.75
N VAL A 27 -5.62 -4.36 0.04
CA VAL A 27 -4.42 -5.08 0.51
C VAL A 27 -3.86 -4.43 1.78
N ALA A 28 -3.96 -3.11 1.93
CA ALA A 28 -3.48 -2.38 3.10
C ALA A 28 -4.42 -2.40 4.33
N GLN A 29 -5.65 -2.96 4.24
CA GLN A 29 -6.69 -2.89 5.29
C GLN A 29 -6.29 -3.43 6.69
N GLY A 30 -5.12 -4.05 6.81
CA GLY A 30 -4.58 -4.62 8.03
C GLY A 30 -3.15 -4.19 8.34
N LEU A 31 -2.78 -2.91 8.17
CA LEU A 31 -1.40 -2.42 8.42
C LEU A 31 -0.84 -2.80 9.81
N ARG A 32 -1.72 -3.05 10.81
CA ARG A 32 -1.33 -3.56 12.14
C ARG A 32 -1.44 -5.08 12.30
N GLY A 33 -2.07 -5.76 11.35
CA GLY A 33 -2.34 -7.20 11.31
C GLY A 33 -1.47 -7.98 10.31
N GLY A 34 -0.39 -7.37 9.79
CA GLY A 34 0.57 -8.02 8.90
C GLY A 34 0.65 -7.43 7.49
N ALA A 35 -0.28 -6.56 7.11
CA ALA A 35 -0.12 -5.79 5.87
C ALA A 35 1.00 -4.75 6.03
N ARG A 36 1.69 -4.44 4.93
CA ARG A 36 2.70 -3.38 4.86
C ARG A 36 2.59 -2.66 3.54
N ALA A 37 2.85 -1.35 3.56
CA ALA A 37 2.79 -0.52 2.37
C ALA A 37 4.01 0.40 2.28
N TRP A 38 4.45 0.67 1.05
CA TRP A 38 5.57 1.56 0.76
C TRP A 38 5.26 2.44 -0.44
N ALA A 39 5.87 3.63 -0.45
CA ALA A 39 5.82 4.54 -1.58
C ALA A 39 7.24 4.91 -2.07
N LEU A 40 7.38 5.04 -3.39
CA LEU A 40 8.58 5.51 -4.08
C LEU A 40 8.17 6.42 -5.24
N GLY A 41 8.44 7.72 -5.13
CA GLY A 41 7.91 8.68 -6.10
C GLY A 41 6.39 8.63 -6.12
N ASP A 42 5.82 8.38 -7.30
CA ASP A 42 4.36 8.23 -7.50
C ASP A 42 3.90 6.76 -7.48
N ALA A 43 4.81 5.82 -7.19
CA ALA A 43 4.48 4.41 -7.08
C ALA A 43 4.19 4.02 -5.63
N VAL A 44 3.17 3.17 -5.44
CA VAL A 44 2.77 2.60 -4.16
C VAL A 44 2.68 1.08 -4.31
N VAL A 45 3.19 0.36 -3.31
CA VAL A 45 3.00 -1.08 -3.19
C VAL A 45 2.46 -1.40 -1.81
N ALA A 46 1.40 -2.21 -1.76
CA ALA A 46 0.89 -2.82 -0.54
C ALA A 46 1.03 -4.34 -0.64
N GLY A 47 1.45 -4.99 0.44
CA GLY A 47 1.52 -6.44 0.57
C GLY A 47 0.84 -6.90 1.84
N CYS A 48 0.09 -7.99 1.79
CA CYS A 48 -0.57 -8.57 2.97
C CYS A 48 -0.61 -10.10 2.90
N PRO A 49 -0.13 -10.78 3.96
CA PRO A 49 -0.21 -12.24 4.04
C PRO A 49 -1.65 -12.69 4.32
N ALA A 50 -2.02 -13.84 3.76
CA ALA A 50 -3.30 -14.52 4.01
C ALA A 50 -4.59 -13.70 3.82
N VAL A 51 -4.55 -12.51 3.19
CA VAL A 51 -5.76 -11.75 2.85
C VAL A 51 -6.59 -12.52 1.82
N SER A 52 -7.84 -12.83 2.18
CA SER A 52 -8.66 -13.75 1.38
C SER A 52 -7.98 -15.13 1.19
N ARG A 53 -7.31 -15.64 2.24
CA ARG A 53 -6.62 -16.95 2.29
C ARG A 53 -5.41 -17.07 1.34
N ARG A 54 -4.88 -15.95 0.85
CA ARG A 54 -3.70 -15.91 -0.04
C ARG A 54 -2.82 -14.73 0.31
N ASP A 55 -1.53 -14.84 0.03
CA ASP A 55 -0.65 -13.69 0.06
C ASP A 55 -0.93 -12.83 -1.16
N ARG A 56 -1.09 -11.53 -0.97
CA ARG A 56 -1.42 -10.60 -2.05
C ARG A 56 -0.50 -9.39 -2.03
N LEU A 57 -0.28 -8.87 -3.23
CA LEU A 57 0.45 -7.66 -3.50
C LEU A 57 -0.37 -6.81 -4.47
N ALA A 58 -0.56 -5.54 -4.16
CA ALA A 58 -1.18 -4.55 -5.03
C ALA A 58 -0.17 -3.45 -5.33
N VAL A 59 -0.13 -2.99 -6.58
CA VAL A 59 0.75 -1.93 -7.05
C VAL A 59 -0.10 -0.88 -7.73
N TRP A 60 0.19 0.38 -7.43
CA TRP A 60 -0.41 1.55 -8.04
C TRP A 60 0.68 2.54 -8.41
N GLY A 61 0.47 3.30 -9.48
CA GLY A 61 1.35 4.37 -9.92
C GLY A 61 1.14 4.69 -11.40
N CYS A 62 1.53 5.89 -11.81
CA CYS A 62 1.61 6.22 -13.24
C CYS A 62 2.78 5.50 -13.91
N VAL A 63 2.62 5.24 -15.22
CA VAL A 63 3.72 4.87 -16.11
C VAL A 63 4.50 6.11 -16.51
#